data_AF-A0AAT9HYQ3-F1
#
_entry.id   AF-A0AAT9HYQ3-F1
#
_cell.length_a   1.000
_cell.length_b   1.000
_cell.length_c   1.000
_cell.angle_alpha   90.00
_cell.angle_beta   90.00
_cell.angle_gamma   90.00
#
_symmetry.space_group_name_H-M   'P 1'
#
loop_
_entity.id
_entity.type
_entity.pdbx_description
1 polymer ?
#
loop_
_entity_poly.entity_id
_entity_poly.type
_entity_poly.pdbx_seq_one_letter_code
_entity_poly.pdbx_strand_id
1 'polypeptide(L)'
;MDLGHWVNDGLMALFFFVIGLEVRHELSVGSLKERRKVVIPGLAGIGGMLVPIVLYLAIAPGGEAAKAWGVVIGTDTAFMLGALAVVGPRFVTQLRVFLLAITVIDDIVAVTVIGVVYSGSINVPELIAALLLGVILSALTRFGVWRSAPYVLIVLVMWLATLNAGLHASIAGMLGGLLIPARKPSREGWSRPRGSSAPSASRPARTSARPPAGAFSRPSPSTSGSRRSCTPGPAMSSCPCSRWPTPVSTCATGF
;
A
#
# COMPACT_ATOMS: atom_id res chain seq x y z
N MET A 1 -4.55 -9.50 36.67
CA MET A 1 -4.24 -8.61 35.54
C MET A 1 -4.04 -7.22 36.11
N ASP A 2 -2.83 -6.66 35.96
CA ASP A 2 -2.58 -5.25 36.26
C ASP A 2 -3.08 -4.37 35.10
N LEU A 3 -3.37 -3.09 35.35
CA LEU A 3 -3.87 -2.15 34.34
C LEU A 3 -2.91 -2.06 33.14
N GLY A 4 -1.60 -2.05 33.41
CA GLY A 4 -0.57 -2.00 32.35
C GLY A 4 -0.61 -3.21 31.41
N HIS A 5 -0.89 -4.40 31.94
CA HIS A 5 -0.99 -5.62 31.12
C HIS A 5 -2.21 -5.57 30.20
N TRP A 6 -3.36 -5.12 30.72
CA TRP A 6 -4.59 -5.01 29.94
C TRP A 6 -4.47 -3.98 28.81
N VAL A 7 -3.82 -2.84 29.10
CA VAL A 7 -3.52 -1.82 28.10
C VAL A 7 -2.58 -2.36 27.03
N ASN A 8 -1.48 -3.01 27.43
CA ASN A 8 -0.52 -3.58 26.49
C ASN A 8 -1.17 -4.59 25.54
N ASP A 9 -1.96 -5.52 26.07
CA ASP A 9 -2.64 -6.54 25.27
C ASP A 9 -3.67 -5.93 24.31
N GLY A 10 -4.40 -4.91 24.76
CA GLY A 10 -5.37 -4.20 23.92
C GLY A 10 -4.69 -3.43 22.78
N LEU A 11 -3.59 -2.74 23.07
CA LEU A 11 -2.81 -2.04 22.04
C LEU A 11 -2.17 -3.02 21.06
N MET A 12 -1.66 -4.15 21.53
CA MET A 12 -1.09 -5.19 20.66
C MET A 12 -2.15 -5.82 19.76
N ALA A 13 -3.32 -6.14 20.31
CA ALA A 13 -4.44 -6.62 19.51
C ALA A 13 -4.86 -5.60 18.43
N LEU A 14 -4.95 -4.32 18.79
CA LEU A 14 -5.28 -3.24 17.84
C LEU A 14 -4.20 -3.05 16.77
N PHE A 15 -2.92 -3.07 17.16
CA PHE A 15 -1.79 -2.94 16.25
C PHE A 15 -1.79 -4.07 15.21
N PHE A 16 -1.82 -5.32 15.68
CA PHE A 16 -1.85 -6.48 14.78
C PHE A 16 -3.14 -6.58 13.97
N PHE A 17 -4.23 -5.99 14.44
CA PHE A 17 -5.44 -5.84 13.64
C PHE A 17 -5.23 -4.90 12.45
N VAL A 18 -4.63 -3.73 12.66
CA VAL A 18 -4.30 -2.79 11.57
C VAL A 18 -3.31 -3.42 10.60
N ILE A 19 -2.26 -4.08 11.11
CA ILE A 19 -1.31 -4.81 10.27
C ILE A 19 -2.01 -5.93 9.51
N GLY A 20 -2.92 -6.69 10.14
CA GLY A 20 -3.71 -7.72 9.47
C GLY A 20 -4.57 -7.19 8.31
N LEU A 21 -5.12 -5.98 8.46
CA LEU A 21 -5.82 -5.29 7.37
C LEU A 21 -4.87 -4.87 6.24
N GLU A 22 -3.68 -4.38 6.57
CA GLU A 22 -2.64 -4.04 5.59
C GLU A 22 -2.19 -5.29 4.82
N VAL A 23 -1.93 -6.39 5.52
CA VAL A 23 -1.62 -7.70 4.92
C VAL A 23 -2.74 -8.12 3.97
N ARG A 24 -3.99 -8.04 4.41
CA ARG A 24 -5.14 -8.42 3.57
C ARG A 24 -5.28 -7.52 2.35
N HIS A 25 -4.97 -6.23 2.48
CA HIS A 25 -4.93 -5.29 1.38
C HIS A 25 -3.85 -5.67 0.36
N GLU A 26 -2.63 -5.93 0.83
CA GLU A 26 -1.48 -6.25 -0.02
C GLU A 26 -1.65 -7.61 -0.73
N LEU A 27 -2.27 -8.59 -0.08
CA LEU A 27 -2.65 -9.87 -0.70
C LEU A 27 -3.73 -9.71 -1.79
N SER A 28 -4.63 -8.73 -1.64
CA SER A 28 -5.77 -8.55 -2.55
C SER A 28 -5.45 -7.66 -3.74
N VAL A 29 -4.74 -6.55 -3.51
CA VAL A 29 -4.51 -5.46 -4.48
C VAL A 29 -3.02 -5.21 -4.73
N GLY A 30 -2.16 -5.65 -3.82
CA GLY A 30 -0.75 -5.30 -3.79
C GLY A 30 0.19 -6.25 -4.53
N SER A 31 1.47 -6.07 -4.25
CA SER A 31 2.59 -6.81 -4.83
C SER A 31 2.61 -8.29 -4.43
N LEU A 32 1.96 -8.65 -3.31
CA LEU A 32 1.88 -10.02 -2.82
C LEU A 32 0.96 -10.94 -3.63
N LYS A 33 0.14 -10.38 -4.54
CA LYS A 33 -0.74 -11.18 -5.41
C LYS A 33 0.05 -12.01 -6.43
N GLU A 34 1.19 -11.52 -6.90
CA GLU A 34 1.97 -12.16 -7.96
C GLU A 34 3.12 -12.97 -7.37
N ARG A 35 3.02 -14.31 -7.42
CA ARG A 35 4.01 -15.23 -6.81
C ARG A 35 5.46 -14.88 -7.16
N ARG A 36 5.74 -14.48 -8.41
CA ARG A 36 7.09 -14.15 -8.88
C ARG A 36 7.69 -12.93 -8.17
N LYS A 37 6.85 -11.98 -7.75
CA LYS A 37 7.25 -10.77 -7.03
C LYS A 37 7.44 -11.00 -5.52
N VAL A 38 6.82 -12.05 -4.97
CA VAL A 38 6.86 -12.39 -3.53
C VAL A 38 8.12 -13.15 -3.14
N VAL A 39 8.74 -13.91 -4.05
CA VAL A 39 9.89 -14.76 -3.70
C VAL A 39 11.04 -13.94 -3.09
N ILE A 40 11.39 -12.80 -3.70
CA ILE A 40 12.52 -11.99 -3.22
C ILE A 40 12.22 -11.36 -1.85
N PRO A 41 11.10 -10.63 -1.64
CA PRO A 41 10.74 -10.13 -0.31
C PRO A 41 10.58 -11.24 0.73
N GLY A 42 10.05 -12.40 0.34
CA GLY A 42 9.88 -13.53 1.26
C GLY A 42 11.21 -14.11 1.73
N LEU A 43 12.16 -14.33 0.83
CA LEU A 43 13.50 -14.77 1.20
C LEU A 43 14.23 -13.70 2.02
N ALA A 44 14.06 -12.42 1.68
CA ALA A 44 14.64 -11.32 2.44
C ALA A 44 14.07 -11.22 3.87
N GLY A 45 12.76 -11.40 4.06
CA GLY A 45 12.12 -11.40 5.38
C GLY A 45 12.53 -12.59 6.24
N ILE A 46 12.51 -13.80 5.66
CA ILE A 46 12.96 -15.00 6.37
C ILE A 46 14.44 -14.88 6.76
N GLY A 47 15.30 -14.45 5.84
CA GLY A 47 16.73 -14.20 6.13
C GLY A 47 16.91 -13.11 7.18
N GLY A 48 16.10 -12.05 7.11
CA GLY A 48 16.09 -10.93 8.05
C GLY A 48 15.82 -11.34 9.50
N MET A 49 15.07 -12.43 9.74
CA MET A 49 14.87 -12.99 11.07
C MET A 49 15.88 -14.06 11.44
N LEU A 50 16.16 -14.99 10.51
CA LEU A 50 17.03 -16.13 10.80
C LEU A 50 18.45 -15.71 11.18
N VAL A 51 18.98 -14.68 10.51
CA VAL A 51 20.34 -14.19 10.78
C VAL A 51 20.46 -13.63 12.21
N PRO A 52 19.61 -12.69 12.68
CA PRO A 52 19.61 -12.25 14.08
C PRO A 52 19.44 -13.39 15.09
N ILE A 53 18.55 -14.35 14.82
CA ILE A 53 18.31 -15.50 15.72
C ILE A 53 19.59 -16.33 15.87
N VAL A 54 20.21 -16.70 14.75
CA VAL A 54 21.44 -17.52 14.76
C VAL A 54 22.58 -16.78 15.46
N LEU A 55 22.74 -15.48 15.18
CA LEU A 55 23.75 -14.65 15.86
C LEU A 55 23.49 -14.57 17.36
N TYR A 56 22.23 -14.36 17.77
CA TYR A 56 21.85 -14.31 19.18
C TYR A 56 22.18 -15.61 19.90
N LEU A 57 21.78 -16.76 19.33
CA LEU A 57 22.05 -18.07 19.91
C LEU A 57 23.53 -18.44 19.91
N ALA A 58 24.32 -17.95 18.94
CA ALA A 58 25.77 -18.16 18.93
C ALA A 58 26.47 -17.38 20.07
N ILE A 59 25.97 -16.19 20.40
CA ILE A 59 26.53 -15.34 21.46
C ILE A 59 26.05 -15.81 22.85
N ALA A 60 24.78 -16.19 22.96
CA ALA A 60 24.15 -16.63 24.21
C ALA A 60 23.54 -18.05 24.07
N PRO A 61 24.39 -19.09 23.95
CA PRO A 61 23.93 -20.45 23.62
C PRO A 61 23.25 -21.20 24.78
N GLY A 62 23.32 -20.70 26.02
CA GLY A 62 22.85 -21.43 27.20
C GLY A 62 22.15 -20.57 28.25
N GLY A 63 21.50 -21.25 29.19
CA GLY A 63 20.78 -20.63 30.30
C GLY A 63 19.42 -20.05 29.91
N GLU A 64 18.87 -19.20 30.78
CA GLU A 64 17.58 -18.53 30.54
C GLU A 64 17.63 -17.56 29.36
N ALA A 65 18.80 -16.97 29.10
CA ALA A 65 19.01 -16.06 27.96
C ALA A 65 18.72 -16.74 26.62
N ALA A 66 19.12 -18.01 26.43
CA ALA A 66 18.85 -18.74 25.19
C ALA A 66 17.34 -18.84 24.86
N LYS A 67 16.45 -18.74 25.87
CA LYS A 67 14.99 -18.74 25.66
C LYS A 67 14.44 -17.41 25.15
N ALA A 68 15.22 -16.34 25.12
CA ALA A 68 14.79 -15.00 24.70
C ALA A 68 15.13 -14.67 23.24
N TRP A 69 15.43 -15.67 22.41
CA TRP A 69 15.69 -15.50 20.98
C TRP A 69 14.52 -14.89 20.21
N GLY A 70 13.28 -15.04 20.69
CA GLY A 70 12.09 -14.40 20.12
C GLY A 70 12.15 -12.87 20.13
N VAL A 71 12.93 -12.27 21.03
CA VAL A 71 13.06 -10.81 21.16
C VAL A 71 13.75 -10.17 19.95
N VAL A 72 14.67 -10.89 19.29
CA VAL A 72 15.46 -10.35 18.17
C VAL A 72 14.81 -10.52 16.80
N ILE A 73 13.62 -11.14 16.75
CA ILE A 73 12.87 -11.37 15.50
C ILE A 73 12.11 -10.11 15.07
N GLY A 74 11.65 -9.31 16.03
CA GLY A 74 10.70 -8.24 15.77
C GLY A 74 11.32 -7.09 14.98
N THR A 75 10.75 -6.78 13.82
CA THR A 75 11.02 -5.56 13.07
C THR A 75 9.88 -4.55 13.29
N ASP A 76 10.18 -3.32 13.70
CA ASP A 76 9.17 -2.25 13.81
C ASP A 76 8.90 -1.61 12.44
N THR A 77 7.76 -1.98 11.86
CA THR A 77 7.30 -1.50 10.55
C THR A 77 7.00 0.00 10.54
N ALA A 78 6.47 0.55 11.64
CA ALA A 78 6.17 1.98 11.75
C ALA A 78 7.46 2.81 11.78
N PHE A 79 8.46 2.35 12.54
CA PHE A 79 9.77 2.99 12.55
C PHE A 79 10.45 2.92 11.17
N MET A 80 10.46 1.75 10.54
CA MET A 80 11.06 1.56 9.22
C MET A 80 10.43 2.47 8.15
N LEU A 81 9.09 2.52 8.09
CA LEU A 81 8.37 3.37 7.13
C LEU A 81 8.51 4.85 7.47
N GLY A 82 8.56 5.21 8.76
CA GLY A 82 8.83 6.57 9.23
C GLY A 82 10.22 7.06 8.81
N ALA A 83 11.26 6.26 9.03
CA ALA A 83 12.63 6.57 8.59
C ALA A 83 12.71 6.73 7.07
N LEU A 84 12.03 5.86 6.31
CA LEU A 84 11.96 5.95 4.85
C LEU A 84 11.28 7.25 4.37
N ALA A 85 10.30 7.76 5.11
CA ALA A 85 9.63 9.01 4.78
C ALA A 85 10.58 10.23 4.89
N VAL A 86 11.55 10.19 5.80
CA VAL A 86 12.54 11.27 6.00
C VAL A 86 13.55 11.35 4.84
N VAL A 87 13.93 10.21 4.25
CA VAL A 87 14.92 10.13 3.15
C VAL A 87 14.44 10.79 1.85
N GLY A 88 13.12 11.03 1.72
CA GLY A 88 12.53 11.80 0.62
C GLY A 88 12.18 10.96 -0.62
N PRO A 89 11.31 11.47 -1.50
CA PRO A 89 10.57 10.65 -2.47
C PRO A 89 11.34 10.18 -3.71
N ARG A 90 12.54 10.72 -4.00
CA ARG A 90 13.20 10.60 -5.31
C ARG A 90 13.62 9.16 -5.70
N PHE A 91 13.90 8.29 -4.74
CA PHE A 91 14.32 6.90 -4.98
C PHE A 91 13.38 5.87 -4.32
N VAL A 92 12.28 6.34 -3.74
CA VAL A 92 11.61 5.59 -2.67
C VAL A 92 10.35 4.87 -3.12
N THR A 93 9.79 5.15 -4.30
CA THR A 93 8.51 4.49 -4.70
C THR A 93 8.66 2.98 -4.78
N GLN A 94 9.69 2.47 -5.46
CA GLN A 94 9.90 1.03 -5.61
C GLN A 94 10.47 0.40 -4.33
N LEU A 95 11.33 1.12 -3.62
CA LEU A 95 11.85 0.69 -2.32
C LEU A 95 10.74 0.58 -1.27
N ARG A 96 9.78 1.51 -1.25
CA ARG A 96 8.63 1.48 -0.34
C ARG A 96 7.76 0.26 -0.58
N VAL A 97 7.44 -0.06 -1.83
CA VAL A 97 6.66 -1.26 -2.15
C VAL A 97 7.42 -2.52 -1.75
N PHE A 98 8.72 -2.58 -2.01
CA PHE A 98 9.57 -3.69 -1.58
C PHE A 98 9.62 -3.83 -0.05
N LEU A 99 9.84 -2.72 0.66
CA LEU A 99 9.91 -2.65 2.12
C LEU A 99 8.56 -2.99 2.77
N LEU A 100 7.44 -2.55 2.18
CA LEU A 100 6.11 -2.97 2.63
C LEU A 100 5.89 -4.47 2.47
N ALA A 101 6.37 -5.07 1.37
CA ALA A 101 6.23 -6.51 1.14
C ALA A 101 7.04 -7.35 2.13
N ILE A 102 8.31 -6.97 2.41
CA ILE A 102 9.12 -7.66 3.42
C ILE A 102 8.52 -7.50 4.82
N THR A 103 8.04 -6.31 5.20
CA THR A 103 7.44 -6.11 6.52
C THR A 103 6.15 -6.88 6.73
N VAL A 104 5.30 -6.96 5.71
CA VAL A 104 4.06 -7.75 5.80
C VAL A 104 4.37 -9.22 6.04
N ILE A 105 5.38 -9.77 5.38
CA ILE A 105 5.81 -11.15 5.60
C ILE A 105 6.42 -11.29 7.01
N ASP A 106 7.19 -10.29 7.43
CA ASP A 106 7.83 -10.26 8.75
C ASP A 106 6.80 -10.34 9.89
N ASP A 107 5.80 -9.46 9.86
CA ASP A 107 4.76 -9.37 10.89
C ASP A 107 3.98 -10.69 11.06
N ILE A 108 3.62 -11.34 9.95
CA ILE A 108 2.88 -12.62 9.96
C ILE A 108 3.73 -13.71 10.60
N VAL A 109 5.00 -13.81 10.19
CA VAL A 109 5.88 -14.86 10.69
C VAL A 109 6.24 -14.59 12.15
N ALA A 110 6.56 -13.35 12.52
CA ALA A 110 6.88 -12.95 13.89
C ALA A 110 5.72 -13.26 14.84
N VAL A 111 4.49 -12.85 14.52
CA VAL A 111 3.33 -13.14 15.39
C VAL A 111 3.04 -14.64 15.47
N THR A 112 3.24 -15.37 14.37
CA THR A 112 3.03 -16.83 14.34
C THR A 112 4.07 -17.53 15.22
N VAL A 113 5.34 -17.16 15.10
CA VAL A 113 6.43 -17.74 15.89
C VAL A 113 6.27 -17.42 17.36
N ILE A 114 6.05 -16.15 17.71
CA ILE A 114 5.84 -15.73 19.11
C ILE A 114 4.59 -16.41 19.68
N GLY A 115 3.51 -16.45 18.90
CA GLY A 115 2.25 -17.06 19.28
C GLY A 115 2.33 -18.56 19.54
N VAL A 116 3.13 -19.30 18.76
CA VAL A 116 3.28 -20.76 18.94
C VAL A 116 4.32 -21.09 20.00
N VAL A 117 5.49 -20.46 19.95
CA VAL A 117 6.63 -20.80 20.83
C VAL A 117 6.44 -20.28 22.25
N TYR A 118 5.87 -19.09 22.41
CA TYR A 118 5.66 -18.46 23.71
C TYR A 118 4.21 -18.57 24.18
N SER A 119 3.42 -19.48 23.60
CA SER A 119 2.11 -19.84 24.16
C SER A 119 2.28 -20.53 25.50
N GLY A 120 1.45 -20.14 26.48
CA GLY A 120 1.43 -20.75 27.80
C GLY A 120 0.52 -21.97 27.86
N SER A 121 -0.17 -22.14 29.00
CA SER A 121 -1.22 -23.14 29.14
C SER A 121 -2.43 -22.81 28.27
N ILE A 122 -2.69 -23.64 27.27
CA ILE A 122 -3.80 -23.42 26.33
C ILE A 122 -5.10 -23.98 26.90
N ASN A 123 -6.12 -23.13 27.05
CA ASN A 123 -7.47 -23.57 27.39
C ASN A 123 -8.22 -23.97 26.11
N VAL A 124 -8.36 -25.28 25.89
CA VAL A 124 -8.98 -25.86 24.68
C VAL A 124 -10.41 -25.35 24.41
N PRO A 125 -11.31 -25.19 25.40
CA PRO A 125 -12.67 -24.69 25.14
C PRO A 125 -12.68 -23.26 24.57
N GLU A 126 -11.84 -22.38 25.12
CA GLU A 126 -11.71 -20.99 24.69
C GLU A 126 -11.05 -20.89 23.30
N LEU A 127 -10.09 -21.78 23.02
CA LEU A 127 -9.50 -21.91 21.68
C LEU A 127 -10.56 -22.28 20.63
N ILE A 128 -11.45 -23.22 20.94
CA ILE A 128 -12.56 -23.60 20.07
C ILE A 128 -13.51 -22.42 19.87
N ALA A 129 -13.82 -21.67 20.95
CA ALA A 129 -14.65 -20.47 20.85
C ALA A 129 -14.02 -19.40 19.94
N ALA A 130 -12.72 -19.13 20.08
CA ALA A 130 -11.99 -18.21 19.21
C ALA A 130 -12.02 -18.67 17.74
N LEU A 131 -11.83 -19.96 17.49
CA LEU A 131 -11.89 -20.53 16.14
C LEU A 131 -13.29 -20.40 15.52
N LEU A 132 -14.35 -20.68 16.30
CA LEU A 132 -15.74 -20.52 15.89
C LEU A 132 -16.06 -19.06 15.54
N LEU A 133 -15.57 -18.11 16.34
CA LEU A 133 -15.71 -16.68 16.04
C LEU A 133 -15.00 -16.30 14.73
N GLY A 134 -13.82 -16.86 14.46
CA GLY A 134 -13.13 -16.71 13.18
C GLY A 134 -13.92 -17.28 11.99
N VAL A 135 -14.58 -18.43 12.18
CA VAL A 135 -15.49 -19.01 11.16
C VAL A 135 -16.70 -18.13 10.93
N ILE A 136 -17.32 -17.61 11.99
CA ILE A 136 -18.46 -16.68 11.90
C ILE A 136 -18.04 -15.40 11.17
N LEU A 137 -16.89 -14.83 11.53
CA LEU A 137 -16.33 -13.65 10.88
C LEU A 137 -16.13 -13.89 9.37
N SER A 138 -15.57 -15.05 9.02
CA SER A 138 -15.38 -15.48 7.63
C SER A 138 -16.71 -15.66 6.89
N ALA A 139 -17.74 -16.19 7.56
CA ALA A 139 -19.06 -16.35 7.00
C ALA A 139 -19.72 -14.99 6.71
N LEU A 140 -19.63 -14.03 7.64
CA LEU A 140 -20.12 -12.66 7.43
C LEU A 140 -19.48 -12.01 6.21
N THR A 141 -18.16 -12.16 6.06
CA THR A 141 -17.42 -11.71 4.88
C THR A 141 -17.97 -12.34 3.60
N ARG A 142 -18.29 -13.65 3.61
CA ARG A 142 -18.85 -14.35 2.44
C ARG A 142 -20.28 -13.95 2.12
N PHE A 143 -21.10 -13.64 3.11
CA PHE A 143 -22.46 -13.11 2.92
C PHE A 143 -22.49 -11.65 2.47
N GLY A 144 -21.35 -10.97 2.39
CA GLY A 144 -21.26 -9.61 1.85
C GLY A 144 -21.90 -8.57 2.77
N VAL A 145 -21.84 -8.76 4.09
CA VAL A 145 -22.34 -7.76 5.04
C VAL A 145 -21.43 -6.53 5.01
N TRP A 146 -21.98 -5.37 4.65
CA TRP A 146 -21.23 -4.11 4.48
C TRP A 146 -21.05 -3.29 5.77
N ARG A 147 -21.78 -3.63 6.84
CA ARG A 147 -21.67 -2.92 8.12
C ARG A 147 -20.41 -3.35 8.86
N SER A 148 -19.58 -2.41 9.29
CA SER A 148 -18.33 -2.67 10.03
C SER A 148 -18.57 -3.11 11.48
N ALA A 149 -19.62 -2.61 12.12
CA ALA A 149 -19.96 -2.90 13.52
C ALA A 149 -19.94 -4.39 13.91
N PRO A 150 -20.57 -5.33 13.16
CA PRO A 150 -20.53 -6.74 13.52
C PRO A 150 -19.11 -7.34 13.44
N TYR A 151 -18.27 -6.90 12.50
CA TYR A 151 -16.89 -7.39 12.41
C TYR A 151 -16.08 -6.96 13.62
N VAL A 152 -16.14 -5.67 13.99
CA VAL A 152 -15.43 -5.13 15.16
C VAL A 152 -15.87 -5.83 16.43
N LEU A 153 -17.18 -6.05 16.61
CA LEU A 153 -17.71 -6.76 17.77
C LEU A 153 -17.17 -8.20 17.84
N ILE A 154 -17.20 -8.95 16.74
CA ILE A 154 -16.69 -10.32 16.70
C ILE A 154 -15.19 -10.36 16.99
N VAL A 155 -14.40 -9.44 16.41
CA VAL A 155 -12.95 -9.36 16.69
C VAL A 155 -12.69 -9.06 18.16
N LEU A 156 -13.48 -8.18 18.79
CA LEU A 156 -13.35 -7.84 20.20
C LEU A 156 -13.69 -9.03 21.11
N VAL A 157 -14.75 -9.78 20.79
CA VAL A 157 -15.09 -11.02 21.51
C VAL A 157 -14.04 -12.10 21.29
N MET A 158 -13.52 -12.22 20.06
CA MET A 158 -12.45 -13.16 19.72
C MET A 158 -11.16 -12.84 20.47
N TRP A 159 -10.84 -11.56 20.66
CA TRP A 159 -9.70 -11.13 21.47
C TRP A 159 -9.85 -11.58 22.93
N LEU A 160 -11.01 -11.36 23.55
CA LEU A 160 -11.28 -11.85 24.90
C LEU A 160 -11.17 -13.38 25.00
N ALA A 161 -11.70 -14.11 24.02
CA ALA A 161 -11.57 -15.58 23.96
C ALA A 161 -10.10 -16.01 23.84
N THR A 162 -9.28 -15.31 23.04
CA THR A 162 -7.84 -15.63 22.95
C THR A 162 -7.06 -15.36 24.22
N LEU A 163 -7.39 -14.30 24.96
CA LEU A 163 -6.80 -14.02 26.27
C LEU A 163 -7.12 -15.14 27.26
N ASN A 164 -8.39 -15.58 27.31
CA ASN A 164 -8.80 -16.70 28.15
C ASN A 164 -8.19 -18.03 27.69
N ALA A 165 -7.93 -18.18 26.39
CA ALA A 165 -7.28 -19.35 25.81
C ALA A 165 -5.78 -19.47 26.16
N GLY A 166 -5.17 -18.44 26.77
CA GLY A 166 -3.72 -18.41 27.04
C GLY A 166 -2.88 -18.15 25.77
N LEU A 167 -3.51 -17.64 24.71
CA LEU A 167 -2.86 -17.21 23.48
C LEU A 167 -2.49 -15.73 23.54
N HIS A 168 -1.55 -15.34 22.69
CA HIS A 168 -1.14 -13.95 22.58
C HIS A 168 -2.25 -13.09 21.95
N ALA A 169 -2.52 -11.92 22.53
CA ALA A 169 -3.54 -10.97 22.07
C ALA A 169 -3.42 -10.60 20.59
N SER A 170 -2.17 -10.54 20.09
CA SER A 170 -1.84 -10.24 18.70
C SER A 170 -2.44 -11.21 17.68
N ILE A 171 -2.65 -12.48 18.05
CA ILE A 171 -3.20 -13.49 17.13
C ILE A 171 -4.64 -13.15 16.75
N ALA A 172 -5.46 -12.73 17.73
CA ALA A 172 -6.83 -12.31 17.46
C ALA A 172 -6.88 -11.07 16.55
N GLY A 173 -6.01 -10.10 16.81
CA GLY A 173 -5.86 -8.92 15.96
C GLY A 173 -5.54 -9.31 14.51
N MET A 174 -4.45 -10.07 14.32
CA MET A 174 -4.00 -10.50 12.99
C MET A 174 -5.07 -11.30 12.25
N LEU A 175 -5.67 -12.32 12.90
CA LEU A 175 -6.76 -13.11 12.29
C LEU A 175 -7.96 -12.23 11.93
N GLY A 176 -8.36 -11.32 12.83
CA GLY A 176 -9.45 -10.38 12.59
C GLY A 176 -9.21 -9.52 11.35
N GLY A 177 -8.03 -8.91 11.24
CA GLY A 177 -7.66 -8.08 10.09
C GLY A 177 -7.58 -8.88 8.78
N LEU A 178 -7.01 -10.08 8.84
CA LEU A 178 -6.88 -10.97 7.67
C LEU A 178 -8.23 -11.42 7.12
N LEU A 179 -9.23 -11.63 7.98
CA LEU A 179 -10.53 -12.17 7.60
C LEU A 179 -11.53 -11.11 7.10
N ILE A 180 -11.31 -9.83 7.45
CA ILE A 180 -12.13 -8.70 6.98
C ILE A 180 -11.75 -8.34 5.54
N PRO A 181 -12.72 -8.16 4.63
CA PRO A 181 -12.43 -7.90 3.22
C PRO A 181 -11.90 -6.47 2.99
N ALA A 182 -10.71 -6.35 2.41
CA ALA A 182 -10.13 -5.07 1.97
C ALA A 182 -10.64 -4.63 0.57
N ARG A 183 -11.97 -4.54 0.37
CA ARG A 183 -12.53 -4.09 -0.92
C ARG A 183 -12.60 -2.56 -0.97
N LYS A 184 -12.13 -1.97 -2.09
CA LYS A 184 -12.44 -0.58 -2.43
C LYS A 184 -13.96 -0.49 -2.66
N PRO A 185 -14.68 0.50 -2.08
CA PRO A 185 -16.07 0.75 -2.42
C PRO A 185 -16.14 0.98 -3.94
N SER A 186 -16.80 0.09 -4.67
CA SER A 186 -17.11 0.38 -6.07
C SER A 186 -18.05 1.58 -6.08
N ARG A 187 -17.58 2.72 -6.63
CA ARG A 187 -18.43 3.86 -6.96
C ARG A 187 -19.25 3.62 -8.24
N GLU A 188 -19.51 2.38 -8.62
CA GLU A 188 -20.45 2.05 -9.70
C GLU A 188 -21.88 2.03 -9.15
N GLY A 189 -22.42 3.22 -8.88
CA GLY A 189 -23.79 3.36 -8.41
C GLY A 189 -24.36 4.76 -8.41
N TRP A 190 -23.55 5.80 -8.67
CA TRP A 190 -24.02 7.19 -8.69
C TRP A 190 -23.54 7.95 -9.93
N SER A 191 -24.14 7.62 -11.08
CA SER A 191 -24.31 8.53 -12.24
C SER A 191 -25.13 7.86 -13.35
N ARG A 192 -26.38 7.51 -13.05
CA ARG A 192 -27.45 7.48 -14.06
C ARG A 192 -28.71 8.09 -13.45
N PRO A 193 -29.05 9.34 -13.78
CA PRO A 193 -30.43 9.81 -13.61
C PRO A 193 -31.32 8.91 -14.47
N ARG A 194 -32.20 8.15 -13.81
CA ARG A 194 -33.32 7.47 -14.46
C ARG A 194 -34.31 8.56 -14.87
N GLY A 195 -34.58 8.67 -16.17
CA GLY A 195 -35.74 9.39 -16.69
C GLY A 195 -35.46 10.75 -17.31
N SER A 196 -35.13 10.76 -18.60
CA SER A 196 -35.90 11.57 -19.53
C SER A 196 -35.91 10.88 -20.89
N SER A 197 -37.12 10.55 -21.32
CA SER A 197 -37.50 10.22 -22.68
C SER A 197 -36.80 11.12 -23.70
N ALA A 198 -36.30 10.51 -24.77
CA ALA A 198 -35.81 11.22 -25.95
C ALA A 198 -36.85 12.24 -26.45
N PRO A 199 -36.36 13.33 -27.05
CA PRO A 199 -36.84 13.65 -28.38
C PRO A 199 -35.68 13.57 -29.38
N SER A 200 -35.99 12.88 -30.48
CA SER A 200 -35.38 13.09 -31.79
C SER A 200 -35.13 14.59 -32.03
N ALA A 201 -33.85 14.97 -32.16
CA ALA A 201 -33.44 16.26 -32.69
C ALA A 201 -32.41 16.03 -33.78
N SER A 202 -32.86 16.24 -35.01
CA SER A 202 -32.13 16.28 -36.27
C SER A 202 -30.73 16.90 -36.14
N ARG A 203 -29.69 16.13 -36.50
CA ARG A 203 -28.36 16.67 -36.84
C ARG A 203 -28.46 17.43 -38.16
N PRO A 204 -28.13 18.73 -38.25
CA PRO A 204 -27.86 19.32 -39.54
C PRO A 204 -26.50 18.80 -40.04
N ALA A 205 -26.51 18.32 -41.28
CA ALA A 205 -25.32 17.90 -42.00
C ALA A 205 -24.33 19.08 -42.08
N ARG A 206 -23.09 18.87 -41.62
CA ARG A 206 -21.97 19.74 -41.99
C ARG A 206 -21.69 19.55 -43.48
N THR A 207 -22.24 20.44 -44.27
CA THR A 207 -21.85 20.67 -45.66
C THR A 207 -20.40 21.13 -45.68
N SER A 208 -19.53 20.31 -46.28
CA SER A 208 -18.17 20.69 -46.66
C SER A 208 -18.25 21.70 -47.81
N ALA A 209 -18.30 22.98 -47.49
CA ALA A 209 -18.13 24.04 -48.48
C ALA A 209 -16.63 24.37 -48.59
N ARG A 210 -16.02 23.88 -49.66
CA ARG A 210 -14.68 24.21 -50.13
C ARG A 210 -14.76 25.55 -50.88
N PRO A 211 -14.07 26.63 -50.47
CA PRO A 211 -13.95 27.81 -51.33
C PRO A 211 -12.82 27.62 -52.36
N PRO A 212 -12.99 28.16 -53.59
CA PRO A 212 -12.09 27.92 -54.72
C PRO A 212 -10.80 28.76 -54.67
N ALA A 213 -9.78 28.25 -55.34
CA ALA A 213 -8.54 28.94 -55.63
C ALA A 213 -8.77 30.06 -56.66
N GLY A 214 -8.26 31.26 -56.40
CA GLY A 214 -8.20 32.33 -57.39
C GLY A 214 -8.02 33.74 -56.80
N ALA A 215 -6.80 34.26 -56.93
CA ALA A 215 -6.44 35.68 -57.13
C ALA A 215 -7.08 36.77 -56.24
N PHE A 216 -6.29 37.40 -55.36
CA PHE A 216 -6.12 38.87 -55.37
C PHE A 216 -4.98 39.34 -54.43
N SER A 217 -3.99 39.98 -55.03
CA SER A 217 -3.29 41.21 -54.60
C SER A 217 -2.94 41.41 -53.11
N ARG A 218 -1.65 41.26 -52.76
CA ARG A 218 -1.07 41.86 -51.54
C ARG A 218 -0.63 43.30 -51.83
N PRO A 219 -1.02 44.31 -51.05
CA PRO A 219 -0.31 45.57 -50.99
C PRO A 219 0.83 45.48 -49.97
N SER A 220 2.03 45.82 -50.43
CA SER A 220 3.23 46.09 -49.64
C SER A 220 3.12 47.41 -48.87
N PRO A 221 3.66 47.49 -47.65
CA PRO A 221 4.27 48.71 -47.15
C PRO A 221 5.79 48.53 -47.08
N SER A 222 6.48 49.39 -47.83
CA SER A 222 7.90 49.68 -47.71
C SER A 222 8.20 50.43 -46.41
N THR A 223 9.27 50.06 -45.72
CA THR A 223 10.23 50.94 -45.00
C THR A 223 11.23 50.04 -44.28
N SER A 224 12.42 49.86 -44.85
CA SER A 224 13.65 50.57 -44.50
C SER A 224 14.11 50.30 -43.05
N GLY A 225 15.08 49.40 -42.89
CA GLY A 225 15.70 49.12 -41.60
C GLY A 225 16.78 48.04 -41.69
N SER A 226 17.95 48.43 -42.22
CA SER A 226 19.27 47.81 -42.04
C SER A 226 19.36 46.29 -41.84
N ARG A 227 19.54 45.57 -42.96
CA ARG A 227 20.30 44.30 -42.95
C ARG A 227 21.76 44.62 -42.65
N ARG A 228 22.30 44.13 -41.54
CA ARG A 228 23.74 43.82 -41.45
C ARG A 228 23.90 42.35 -41.80
N SER A 229 24.48 42.12 -42.96
CA SER A 229 25.04 40.85 -43.41
C SER A 229 26.31 40.56 -42.62
N CYS A 230 26.38 39.41 -41.95
CA CYS A 230 27.66 38.80 -41.60
C CYS A 230 27.87 37.59 -42.52
N THR A 231 28.81 37.77 -43.44
CA THR A 231 29.45 36.74 -44.27
C THR A 231 30.30 35.79 -43.43
N PRO A 232 30.64 34.59 -43.94
CA PRO A 232 31.33 33.57 -43.16
C PRO A 232 32.82 33.89 -43.00
N GLY A 233 33.32 33.83 -41.77
CA GLY A 233 34.74 33.88 -41.43
C GLY A 233 35.13 32.66 -40.60
N PRO A 234 36.37 32.15 -40.72
CA PRO A 234 36.81 30.95 -40.02
C PRO A 234 37.32 31.27 -38.61
N ALA A 235 37.41 30.22 -37.79
CA ALA A 235 38.12 30.10 -36.51
C ALA A 235 37.26 30.14 -35.22
N MET A 236 37.29 28.95 -34.58
CA MET A 236 37.39 28.68 -33.15
C MET A 236 36.22 28.97 -32.21
N SER A 237 35.78 27.85 -31.64
CA SER A 237 35.50 27.59 -30.23
C SER A 237 34.04 27.54 -29.76
N SER A 238 33.68 26.30 -29.40
CA SER A 238 32.75 25.91 -28.31
C SER A 238 31.31 26.40 -28.35
N CYS A 239 30.44 25.56 -28.92
CA CYS A 239 29.08 25.38 -28.43
C CYS A 239 28.49 24.05 -28.96
N PRO A 240 28.41 22.96 -28.17
CA PRO A 240 27.50 21.88 -28.46
C PRO A 240 26.22 22.06 -27.64
N CYS A 241 25.20 22.60 -28.30
CA CYS A 241 23.81 22.27 -28.01
C CYS A 241 23.60 20.79 -28.33
N SER A 242 23.24 19.98 -27.34
CA SER A 242 22.59 18.70 -27.63
C SER A 242 21.58 18.32 -26.55
N ARG A 243 20.33 18.21 -27.03
CA ARG A 243 19.30 17.23 -26.68
C ARG A 243 18.97 17.09 -25.20
N TRP A 244 17.79 17.56 -24.78
CA TRP A 244 16.70 16.75 -24.16
C TRP A 244 15.45 17.64 -24.03
N PRO A 245 14.24 17.14 -24.35
CA PRO A 245 13.01 17.92 -24.30
C PRO A 245 12.42 17.96 -22.87
N THR A 246 12.17 19.16 -22.34
CA THR A 246 11.40 19.38 -21.11
C THR A 246 9.91 19.56 -21.45
N PRO A 247 8.98 18.91 -20.73
CA PRO A 247 7.57 19.24 -20.82
C PRO A 247 7.20 20.32 -19.79
N VAL A 248 6.82 21.49 -20.33
CA VAL A 248 5.68 22.32 -19.93
C VAL A 248 5.59 22.76 -18.46
N SER A 249 6.07 23.98 -18.19
CA SER A 249 5.54 24.85 -17.13
C SER A 249 4.67 25.96 -17.76
N THR A 250 3.37 25.86 -17.52
CA THR A 250 2.44 26.94 -17.16
C THR A 250 2.56 28.30 -17.89
N CYS A 251 1.62 28.55 -18.80
CA CYS A 251 1.08 29.90 -19.05
C CYS A 251 -0.44 29.83 -18.87
N ALA A 252 -0.91 30.19 -17.68
CA ALA A 252 -2.31 30.45 -17.42
C ALA A 252 -2.61 31.91 -17.75
N THR A 253 -3.72 32.07 -18.46
CA THR A 253 -4.44 33.26 -18.93
C THR A 253 -4.65 34.35 -17.90
N GLY A 254 -4.56 35.60 -18.35
CA GLY A 254 -5.17 36.74 -17.69
C GLY A 254 -6.69 36.75 -17.84
N PHE A 255 -7.35 37.00 -16.71
CA PHE A 255 -8.45 37.94 -16.50
C PHE A 255 -8.37 38.38 -15.04
#